data_AF-A0A968YWB6-F1
#
_entry.id   AF-A0A968YWB6-F1
#
_cell.length_a   1.000
_cell.length_b   1.000
_cell.length_c   1.000
_cell.angle_alpha   90.00
_cell.angle_beta   90.00
_cell.angle_gamma   90.00
#
_symmetry.space_group_name_H-M   'P 1'
#
loop_
_entity.id
_entity.type
_entity.pdbx_description
1 polymer ?
#
loop_
_entity_poly.entity_id
_entity_poly.type
_entity_poly.pdbx_seq_one_letter_code
_entity_poly.pdbx_strand_id
1 'polypeptide(L)'
;MTPSAEIICIGTELLLGEILNSNARFLAQELAKLGIPHFFQTVVGDNPTRIKQAIALACQRSSLVIFTGGLGPTPDDLTTETIADFLKPLS
;
A
#
# COMPACT_ATOMS: atom_id res chain seq x y z
N MET A 1 -2.34 -1.39 23.02
CA MET A 1 -1.73 -2.03 21.84
C MET A 1 -1.05 -0.93 21.05
N THR A 2 0.26 -1.04 20.79
CA THR A 2 0.95 -0.03 19.97
C THR A 2 0.42 -0.13 18.54
N PRO A 3 -0.07 0.96 17.92
CA PRO A 3 -0.57 0.90 16.55
C PRO A 3 0.56 0.47 15.61
N SER A 4 0.34 -0.59 14.84
CA SER A 4 1.30 -1.11 13.85
C SER A 4 0.94 -0.60 12.46
N ALA A 5 1.96 -0.44 11.61
CA ALA A 5 1.83 0.03 10.26
C ALA A 5 2.20 -1.04 9.23
N GLU A 6 1.54 -0.99 8.08
CA GLU A 6 1.92 -1.72 6.87
C GLU A 6 2.00 -0.74 5.68
N ILE A 7 3.01 -0.93 4.84
CA ILE A 7 3.18 -0.19 3.59
C ILE A 7 2.75 -1.08 2.42
N ILE A 8 1.82 -0.62 1.60
CA ILE A 8 1.41 -1.24 0.34
C ILE A 8 1.96 -0.41 -0.82
N CYS A 9 2.84 -1.00 -1.61
CA CYS A 9 3.41 -0.41 -2.81
C CYS A 9 2.73 -0.98 -4.05
N ILE A 10 2.17 -0.10 -4.88
CA ILE A 10 1.46 -0.45 -6.09
C ILE A 10 2.31 -0.05 -7.29
N GLY A 11 2.57 -1.01 -8.17
CA GLY A 11 3.34 -0.77 -9.41
C GLY A 11 3.90 -2.07 -9.96
N THR A 12 3.62 -2.35 -11.22
CA THR A 12 4.12 -3.52 -11.94
C THR A 12 5.64 -3.46 -12.13
N GLU A 13 6.17 -2.26 -12.38
CA GLU A 13 7.60 -1.96 -12.51
C GLU A 13 8.40 -2.28 -11.24
N LEU A 14 7.78 -2.19 -10.06
CA LEU A 14 8.39 -2.62 -8.80
C LEU A 14 8.53 -4.14 -8.73
N LEU A 15 7.53 -4.88 -9.20
CA LEU A 15 7.56 -6.35 -9.24
C LEU A 15 8.51 -6.88 -10.32
N LEU A 16 8.64 -6.17 -11.43
CA LEU A 16 9.60 -6.48 -12.49
C LEU A 16 11.04 -6.10 -12.11
N GLY A 17 11.23 -5.33 -11.03
CA GLY A 17 12.54 -4.89 -10.57
C GLY A 17 13.16 -3.80 -11.45
N GLU A 18 12.34 -3.11 -12.25
CA GLU A 18 12.79 -2.03 -13.13
C GLU A 18 13.15 -0.77 -12.34
N ILE A 19 12.48 -0.56 -11.21
CA ILE A 19 12.78 0.53 -10.27
C ILE A 19 12.98 0.00 -8.85
N LEU A 20 13.79 0.72 -8.08
CA LEU A 20 13.95 0.45 -6.65
C LEU A 20 12.73 0.94 -5.88
N ASN A 21 12.33 0.18 -4.85
CA ASN A 21 11.29 0.59 -3.91
C ASN A 21 11.81 1.60 -2.87
N SER A 22 12.27 2.77 -3.35
CA SER A 22 12.83 3.84 -2.52
C SER A 22 11.77 4.52 -1.64
N ASN A 23 10.51 4.55 -2.07
CA ASN A 23 9.40 5.09 -1.29
C ASN A 23 9.16 4.28 -0.01
N ALA A 24 9.11 2.94 -0.12
CA ALA A 24 8.95 2.10 1.06
C ALA A 24 10.15 2.21 2.00
N ARG A 25 11.38 2.33 1.46
CA ARG A 25 12.57 2.60 2.27
C ARG A 25 12.42 3.89 3.08
N PHE A 26 12.02 4.98 2.44
CA PHE A 26 11.83 6.27 3.12
C PHE A 26 10.77 6.16 4.22
N LEU A 27 9.60 5.60 3.90
CA LEU A 27 8.50 5.44 4.86
C LEU A 27 8.88 4.54 6.04
N ALA A 28 9.58 3.42 5.80
CA ALA A 28 10.04 2.54 6.87
C ALA A 28 11.03 3.25 7.82
N GLN A 29 11.89 4.12 7.29
CA GLN A 29 12.78 4.94 8.13
C GLN A 29 12.01 5.95 8.97
N GLU A 30 10.99 6.60 8.41
CA GLU A 30 10.13 7.53 9.17
C GLU A 30 9.31 6.81 10.25
N LEU A 31 8.73 5.65 9.95
CA LEU A 31 8.03 4.83 10.94
C LEU A 31 8.95 4.42 12.09
N ALA A 32 10.19 4.03 11.79
CA ALA A 32 11.19 3.69 12.81
C ALA A 32 11.55 4.89 13.69
N LYS A 33 11.73 6.09 13.11
CA LYS A 33 11.96 7.33 13.87
C LYS A 33 10.80 7.68 14.81
N LEU A 34 9.57 7.39 14.38
CA LEU A 34 8.35 7.60 15.16
C LEU A 34 8.08 6.49 16.19
N GLY A 35 8.88 5.42 16.20
CA GLY A 35 8.66 4.26 17.07
C GLY A 35 7.42 3.43 16.71
N ILE A 36 6.93 3.55 15.47
CA ILE A 36 5.75 2.82 14.98
C ILE A 36 6.21 1.45 14.44
N PRO A 37 5.73 0.32 15.01
CA PRO A 37 6.10 -1.00 14.52
C PRO A 37 5.64 -1.22 13.07
N HIS A 38 6.57 -1.61 12.20
CA HIS A 38 6.33 -1.90 10.79
C HIS A 38 6.71 -3.35 10.50
N PHE A 39 5.71 -4.25 10.46
CA PHE A 39 5.94 -5.70 10.39
C PHE A 39 5.84 -6.26 8.97
N PHE A 40 5.05 -5.62 8.11
CA PHE A 40 4.77 -6.09 6.77
C PHE A 40 4.92 -4.96 5.76
N GLN A 41 5.49 -5.31 4.62
CA GLN A 41 5.51 -4.49 3.42
C GLN A 41 5.01 -5.36 2.27
N THR A 42 4.02 -4.87 1.54
CA THR A 42 3.38 -5.61 0.44
C THR A 42 3.63 -4.86 -0.87
N VAL A 43 4.09 -5.55 -1.91
CA VAL A 43 4.18 -5.00 -3.26
C VAL A 43 3.15 -5.72 -4.13
N VAL A 44 2.35 -4.96 -4.86
CA VAL A 44 1.27 -5.48 -5.70
C VAL A 44 1.30 -4.80 -7.07
N GLY A 45 1.04 -5.56 -8.13
CA GLY A 45 0.91 -5.00 -9.48
C GLY A 45 -0.43 -4.29 -9.67
N ASP A 46 -0.53 -3.50 -10.73
CA ASP A 46 -1.68 -2.62 -11.06
C ASP A 46 -2.92 -3.41 -11.49
N ASN A 47 -3.53 -4.11 -10.54
CA ASN A 47 -4.75 -4.88 -10.75
C ASN A 47 -5.72 -4.64 -9.59
N PRO A 48 -6.94 -4.14 -9.85
CA PRO A 48 -7.91 -3.81 -8.81
C PRO A 48 -8.23 -4.96 -7.85
N THR A 49 -8.33 -6.19 -8.37
CA THR A 49 -8.65 -7.36 -7.53
C THR A 49 -7.51 -7.66 -6.55
N ARG A 50 -6.26 -7.61 -7.04
CA ARG A 50 -5.07 -7.84 -6.20
C ARG A 50 -4.91 -6.74 -5.16
N ILE A 51 -5.12 -5.48 -5.55
CA ILE A 51 -5.08 -4.34 -4.64
C ILE A 51 -6.12 -4.51 -3.53
N LYS A 52 -7.39 -4.83 -3.85
CA LYS A 52 -8.43 -5.09 -2.84
C LYS A 52 -8.07 -6.22 -1.87
N GLN A 53 -7.48 -7.31 -2.36
CA GLN A 53 -7.02 -8.42 -1.53
C GLN A 53 -5.90 -7.99 -0.57
N ALA A 54 -4.93 -7.21 -1.07
CA ALA A 54 -3.85 -6.66 -0.25
C ALA A 54 -4.38 -5.71 0.83
N ILE A 55 -5.31 -4.82 0.48
CA ILE A 55 -5.96 -3.91 1.44
C ILE A 55 -6.69 -4.72 2.53
N ALA A 56 -7.50 -5.71 2.14
CA ALA A 56 -8.26 -6.52 3.09
C ALA A 56 -7.34 -7.24 4.10
N LEU A 57 -6.22 -7.79 3.64
CA LEU A 57 -5.25 -8.46 4.50
C LEU A 57 -4.55 -7.47 5.44
N ALA A 58 -4.11 -6.32 4.92
CA ALA A 58 -3.44 -5.29 5.72
C ALA A 58 -4.37 -4.74 6.82
N CYS A 59 -5.64 -4.48 6.49
CA CYS A 59 -6.64 -4.03 7.46
C CYS A 59 -6.91 -5.05 8.59
N GLN A 60 -6.67 -6.35 8.37
CA GLN A 60 -6.82 -7.36 9.43
C GLN A 60 -5.66 -7.37 10.44
N ARG A 61 -4.46 -6.92 10.02
CA ARG A 61 -3.22 -7.09 10.81
C ARG A 61 -2.51 -5.79 11.17
N SER A 62 -2.96 -4.65 10.67
CA SER A 62 -2.35 -3.33 10.90
C SER A 62 -3.37 -2.27 11.24
N SER A 63 -2.98 -1.36 12.15
CA SER A 63 -3.81 -0.22 12.56
C SER A 63 -3.64 0.99 11.62
N LEU A 64 -2.53 1.04 10.89
CA LEU A 64 -2.21 2.05 9.88
C LEU A 64 -1.81 1.34 8.58
N VAL A 65 -2.41 1.72 7.46
CA VAL A 65 -2.04 1.24 6.13
C VAL A 65 -1.64 2.46 5.29
N ILE A 66 -0.41 2.43 4.77
CA ILE A 66 0.15 3.51 3.93
C ILE A 66 0.28 2.99 2.51
N PHE A 67 -0.25 3.72 1.55
CA PHE A 67 -0.17 3.39 0.13
C PHE A 67 0.89 4.24 -0.57
N THR A 68 1.59 3.66 -1.54
CA THR A 68 2.53 4.38 -2.42
C THR A 68 2.55 3.76 -3.81
N GLY A 69 2.75 4.58 -4.84
CA GLY A 69 2.70 4.13 -6.24
C GLY A 69 1.26 4.04 -6.78
N GLY A 70 1.13 4.04 -8.11
CA GLY A 70 -0.16 4.03 -8.80
C GLY A 70 -1.04 5.28 -8.58
N LEU A 71 -0.41 6.44 -8.34
CA LEU A 71 -1.09 7.75 -8.14
C LEU A 71 -0.81 8.72 -9.30
N GLY A 72 -0.36 8.21 -10.45
CA GLY A 72 -0.13 9.04 -11.63
C GLY A 72 -1.44 9.62 -12.20
N PRO A 73 -1.34 10.54 -13.16
CA PRO A 73 -2.49 11.06 -13.89
C PRO A 73 -2.97 10.11 -15.00
N THR A 74 -2.38 8.91 -15.12
CA THR A 74 -2.67 8.04 -16.25
C THR A 74 -4.01 7.34 -16.04
N PRO A 75 -4.76 7.07 -17.13
CA PRO A 75 -6.02 6.32 -17.04
C PRO A 75 -5.87 4.94 -16.38
N ASP A 76 -4.65 4.42 -16.33
CA ASP A 76 -4.29 3.12 -15.74
C ASP A 76 -4.06 3.18 -14.22
N ASP A 77 -4.05 4.38 -13.61
CA ASP A 77 -3.89 4.59 -12.17
C ASP A 77 -5.20 4.29 -11.41
N LEU A 78 -5.53 3.00 -11.33
CA LEU A 78 -6.73 2.49 -10.67
C LEU A 78 -6.62 2.47 -9.14
N THR A 79 -5.50 2.87 -8.55
CA THR A 79 -5.24 2.79 -7.10
C THR A 79 -6.26 3.57 -6.30
N THR A 80 -6.45 4.85 -6.60
CA THR A 80 -7.34 5.72 -5.85
C THR A 80 -8.79 5.26 -5.97
N GLU A 81 -9.23 4.91 -7.18
CA GLU A 81 -10.57 4.39 -7.43
C GLU A 81 -10.80 3.04 -6.72
N THR A 82 -9.82 2.15 -6.76
CA THR A 82 -9.91 0.83 -6.11
C THR A 82 -9.98 0.95 -4.59
N ILE A 83 -9.17 1.84 -4.00
CA ILE A 83 -9.22 2.12 -2.56
C ILE A 83 -10.57 2.73 -2.20
N ALA A 84 -11.03 3.72 -2.96
CA ALA A 84 -12.32 4.35 -2.72
C ALA A 84 -13.46 3.32 -2.81
N ASP A 85 -13.44 2.45 -3.81
CA ASP A 85 -14.43 1.39 -3.99
C ASP A 85 -14.40 0.36 -2.85
N PHE A 86 -13.21 -0.02 -2.35
CA PHE A 86 -13.08 -0.91 -1.20
C PHE A 86 -13.66 -0.30 0.10
N LEU A 87 -13.49 1.01 0.28
CA LEU A 87 -13.94 1.71 1.50
C LEU A 87 -15.42 2.12 1.45
N LYS A 88 -16.12 1.92 0.33
CA LYS A 88 -17.55 2.26 0.24
C LYS A 88 -18.34 1.48 1.31
N PRO A 89 -19.25 2.16 2.04
CA PRO A 89 -20.20 1.47 2.91
C PRO A 89 -21.04 0.50 2.06
N LEU A 90 -21.31 -0.69 2.59
CA LEU A 90 -22.34 -1.57 2.03
C LEU A 90 -23.68 -0.86 2.22
N SER A 91 -24.22 -0.31 1.13
CA SER A 91 -25.60 0.23 1.06
C SER A 91 -26.63 -0.89 1.11
#